data_AF-M7MCN4-F1
#
_entry.id   AF-M7MCN4-F1
#
_cell.length_a   1.000
_cell.length_b   1.000
_cell.length_c   1.000
_cell.angle_alpha   90.00
_cell.angle_beta   90.00
_cell.angle_gamma   90.00
#
_symmetry.space_group_name_H-M   'P 1'
#
loop_
_entity.id
_entity.type
_entity.pdbx_description
1 polymer ?
#
loop_
_entity_poly.entity_id
_entity_poly.type
_entity_poly.pdbx_seq_one_letter_code
_entity_poly.pdbx_strand_id
1 'polypeptide(L)' 'MKYNTYLNYLLIFIGSMVAIYAQAGVKQDVVVLILGIIILMFGLYRISSTLSSKKQSKESHEPNQKDDA' A
#
# COMPACT_ATOMS: atom_id res chain seq x y z
N MET A 1 -9.60 7.86 -14.05
CA MET A 1 -10.67 7.08 -13.39
C MET A 1 -10.05 6.25 -12.27
N LYS A 2 -10.63 6.29 -11.06
CA LYS A 2 -10.05 5.88 -9.75
C LYS A 2 -9.96 4.34 -9.53
N TYR A 3 -9.49 3.57 -10.51
CA TYR A 3 -9.46 2.10 -10.40
C TYR A 3 -8.35 1.57 -9.46
N ASN A 4 -7.21 2.26 -9.37
CA ASN A 4 -6.08 1.80 -8.56
C ASN A 4 -6.39 1.73 -7.06
N THR A 5 -7.30 2.56 -6.55
CA THR A 5 -7.63 2.57 -5.11
C THR A 5 -8.44 1.33 -4.71
N TYR A 6 -9.40 0.92 -5.54
CA TYR A 6 -10.22 -0.28 -5.28
C TYR A 6 -9.42 -1.57 -5.38
N LEU A 7 -8.51 -1.67 -6.36
CA LEU A 7 -7.67 -2.86 -6.54
C LEU A 7 -6.73 -3.12 -5.36
N ASN A 8 -6.17 -2.05 -4.76
CA ASN A 8 -5.31 -2.22 -3.58
C ASN A 8 -6.11 -2.59 -2.32
N TYR A 9 -7.33 -2.07 -2.16
CA TYR A 9 -8.22 -2.44 -1.06
C TYR A 9 -8.65 -3.92 -1.15
N LEU A 10 -8.95 -4.39 -2.36
CA LEU A 10 -9.28 -5.79 -2.63
C LEU A 10 -8.10 -6.73 -2.30
N LEU A 11 -6.86 -6.30 -2.60
CA LEU A 11 -5.66 -7.07 -2.29
C LEU A 11 -5.44 -7.28 -0.79
N ILE A 12 -5.67 -6.24 0.03
CA ILE A 12 -5.60 -6.33 1.51
C ILE A 12 -6.71 -7.22 2.05
N PHE A 13 -7.93 -7.09 1.50
CA PHE A 13 -9.08 -7.90 1.91
C PHE A 13 -8.83 -9.39 1.71
N ILE A 14 -8.32 -9.77 0.53
CA ILE A 14 -7.98 -11.17 0.21
C ILE A 14 -6.83 -11.68 1.10
N GLY A 15 -5.77 -10.88 1.29
CA GLY A 15 -4.65 -11.26 2.17
C GLY A 15 -5.09 -11.50 3.62
N SER A 16 -6.01 -10.69 4.13
CA SER A 16 -6.58 -10.84 5.46
C SER A 16 -7.39 -12.14 5.61
N MET A 17 -8.23 -12.47 4.63
CA MET A 17 -8.97 -13.73 4.64
C MET A 17 -8.04 -14.96 4.62
N VAL A 18 -6.99 -14.92 3.80
CA VAL A 18 -6.00 -16.02 3.71
C VAL A 18 -5.25 -16.21 5.04
N ALA A 19 -4.84 -15.12 5.70
CA ALA A 19 -4.17 -15.19 6.99
C ALA A 19 -5.07 -15.79 8.09
N ILE A 20 -6.35 -15.38 8.12
CA ILE A 20 -7.35 -15.94 9.05
C ILE A 20 -7.58 -17.43 8.76
N TYR A 21 -7.71 -17.81 7.49
CA TYR A 21 -7.87 -19.21 7.08
C TYR A 21 -6.67 -20.08 7.49
N ALA A 22 -5.45 -19.56 7.35
CA ALA A 22 -4.23 -20.26 7.75
C ALA A 22 -4.14 -20.50 9.27
N GLN A 23 -4.83 -19.67 10.07
CA GLN A 23 -4.85 -19.76 11.52
C GLN A 23 -6.05 -20.54 12.08
N ALA A 24 -7.12 -20.73 11.30
CA ALA A 24 -8.38 -21.33 11.76
C ALA A 24 -8.33 -22.86 12.00
N GLY A 25 -7.27 -23.55 11.56
CA GLY A 25 -7.10 -24.99 11.74
C GLY A 25 -6.42 -25.38 13.06
N VAL A 26 -6.79 -26.54 13.61
CA VAL A 26 -6.15 -27.15 14.81
C VAL A 26 -4.65 -27.39 14.61
N LYS A 27 -4.25 -27.62 13.36
CA LYS A 27 -2.86 -27.56 12.91
C LYS A 27 -2.68 -26.22 12.23
N GLN A 28 -2.06 -25.28 12.93
CA GLN A 28 -1.71 -24.00 12.36
C GLN A 28 -0.67 -24.25 11.27
N ASP A 29 -1.05 -24.13 10.01
CA ASP A 29 -0.12 -24.29 8.89
C ASP A 29 0.79 -23.07 8.85
N VAL A 30 1.83 -23.08 9.70
CA VAL A 30 2.78 -21.98 9.89
C VAL A 30 3.37 -21.51 8.56
N VAL A 31 3.54 -22.43 7.61
CA VAL A 31 3.98 -22.13 6.24
C VAL A 31 2.97 -21.25 5.51
N VAL A 32 1.68 -21.60 5.56
CA VAL A 32 0.59 -20.83 4.93
C VAL A 32 0.38 -19.50 5.66
N LEU A 33 0.57 -19.47 6.99
CA LEU A 33 0.51 -18.26 7.80
C LEU A 33 1.63 -17.25 7.42
N ILE A 34 2.88 -17.71 7.35
CA ILE A 34 4.02 -16.88 6.91
C ILE A 34 3.77 -16.37 5.49
N LEU A 35 3.29 -17.24 4.59
CA LEU A 35 3.01 -16.88 3.21
C LEU A 35 1.92 -15.80 3.14
N GLY A 36 0.85 -15.94 3.93
CA GLY A 36 -0.23 -14.96 4.04
C GLY A 36 0.27 -13.60 4.51
N ILE A 37 1.12 -13.56 5.54
CA ILE A 37 1.70 -12.31 6.06
C ILE A 37 2.64 -11.66 5.05
N ILE A 38 3.48 -12.42 4.35
CA ILE A 38 4.39 -11.87 3.31
C ILE A 38 3.58 -11.25 2.17
N ILE A 39 2.51 -11.92 1.71
CA ILE A 39 1.60 -11.38 0.70
C ILE A 39 0.92 -10.10 1.21
N LEU A 40 0.51 -10.07 2.48
CA LEU A 40 -0.08 -8.90 3.13
C LEU A 40 0.90 -7.72 3.18
N MET A 41 2.14 -7.96 3.61
CA MET A 41 3.21 -6.95 3.63
C MET A 41 3.50 -6.41 2.23
N PHE A 42 3.54 -7.28 1.22
CA PHE A 42 3.76 -6.85 -0.16
C PHE A 42 2.59 -6.01 -0.70
N GLY A 43 1.35 -6.42 -0.41
CA GLY A 43 0.15 -5.65 -0.78
C GLY A 43 0.08 -4.29 -0.09
N LEU A 44 0.40 -4.23 1.21
CA LEU A 44 0.51 -2.99 1.98
C LEU A 44 1.66 -2.12 1.48
N TYR A 45 2.81 -2.70 1.12
CA TYR A 45 3.92 -1.96 0.55
C TYR A 45 3.52 -1.30 -0.77
N ARG A 46 2.80 -2.02 -1.64
CA ARG A 46 2.32 -1.49 -2.91
C ARG A 46 1.32 -0.34 -2.72
N ILE A 47 0.41 -0.44 -1.74
CA ILE A 47 -0.55 0.63 -1.43
C ILE A 47 0.18 1.87 -0.91
N SER A 48 1.12 1.68 0.02
CA SER A 48 1.90 2.75 0.64
C SER A 48 2.79 3.47 -0.39
N SER A 49 3.46 2.70 -1.25
CA SER A 49 4.32 3.22 -2.32
C SER A 49 3.52 4.00 -3.39
N THR A 50 2.36 3.49 -3.79
CA THR A 50 1.48 4.19 -4.74
C THR A 50 0.95 5.51 -4.16
N LEU A 51 0.68 5.55 -2.85
CA LEU A 51 0.23 6.76 -2.16
C LEU A 51 1.37 7.80 -2.05
N SER A 52 2.61 7.34 -1.81
CA SER A 52 3.81 8.19 -1.72
C SER A 52 4.19 8.82 -3.07
N SER A 53 3.90 8.14 -4.19
CA SER A 53 4.23 8.62 -5.55
C SER A 53 3.45 9.88 -6.00
N LYS A 54 2.51 10.41 -5.20
CA LYS A 54 1.79 11.66 -5.48
C LYS A 54 2.32 12.86 -4.67
N LYS A 55 3.51 12.79 -4.07
CA LYS A 55 4.12 13.93 -3.35
C LYS A 55 5.27 14.62 -4.07
N GLN A 56 5.32 14.55 -5.40
CA GLN A 56 6.25 15.33 -6.21
C GLN A 56 5.59 15.84 -7.49
N SER A 57 4.70 16.82 -7.34
CA SER A 57 4.30 17.69 -8.44
C SER A 57 3.73 19.00 -7.88
N LYS A 58 4.55 19.71 -7.11
CA LYS A 58 4.45 21.16 -6.89
C LYS A 58 5.84 21.71 -6.60
N GLU A 59 6.73 21.56 -7.57
CA GLU A 59 7.83 22.49 -7.72
C GLU A 59 7.63 23.15 -9.09
N SER A 60 7.20 24.39 -9.06
CA SER A 60 7.36 25.32 -10.18
C SER A 60 7.78 26.63 -9.54
N HIS A 61 9.05 26.93 -9.79
CA HIS A 61 9.79 28.13 -9.51
C HIS A 61 8.97 29.43 -9.45
N GLU A 62 9.19 30.22 -8.39
CA GLU A 62 9.30 31.68 -8.54
C GLU A 62 10.59 32.13 -7.84
N PRO A 63 11.59 32.66 -8.58
CA PRO A 63 12.80 33.21 -7.99
C PRO A 63 12.48 34.55 -7.32
N ASN A 64 12.91 34.70 -6.07
CA ASN A 64 12.92 35.94 -5.31
C ASN A 64 13.92 36.94 -5.92
N GLN A 65 13.44 38.08 -6.46
CA GLN A 65 14.15 39.37 -6.52
C GLN A 65 13.28 40.43 -7.24
N LYS A 66 13.22 41.74 -6.95
CA LYS A 66 13.85 42.73 -6.04
C LYS A 66 12.99 44.02 -6.23
N ASP A 67 12.75 44.75 -5.15
CA ASP A 67 12.72 46.22 -5.00
C ASP A 67 12.24 47.14 -6.15
N ASP A 68 11.16 47.87 -5.89
CA ASP A 68 11.01 49.28 -6.24
C ASP A 68 9.94 49.95 -5.35
N ALA A 69 10.35 51.08 -4.77
CA ALA A 69 9.71 51.88 -3.74
C ALA A 69 9.01 53.12 -4.31
#